data_AF-A0A261BIN3-F1
#
_entry.id   AF-A0A261BIN3-F1
#
_cell.length_a   1.000
_cell.length_b   1.000
_cell.length_c   1.000
_cell.angle_alpha   90.00
_cell.angle_beta   90.00
_cell.angle_gamma   90.00
#
_symmetry.space_group_name_H-M   'P 1'
#
loop_
_entity.id
_entity.type
_entity.pdbx_description
1 polymer ?
#
loop_
_entity_poly.entity_id
_entity_poly.type
_entity_poly.pdbx_seq_one_letter_code
_entity_poly.pdbx_strand_id
1 'polypeptide(L)'
;MNFQIYTIENGIVEIKNTEELELGIWCEFDGDEVEVCMDYEDEKCEVYVEDEEVFVKVLAIGPNDFALPKDIRTKYKNAVWSPFLKFLDDGDDLFKNNIRGGDVVELIVKYAPSDKFLFKIVELLDEDPEGYTAYICLPPWTLEFIGKNIMEAAFPKPNQIAYNQLVFSSEQDFHIGICIKARYPNVAFKQDRKPSAGSKELCSYLFCPAVGLARWVITELENTSTSSSSKPAEYNVQDDMFKADKRLGSWVFFKLTEAKKYGKAKNSMGVRALQRTTATQVKEVQNHPRETKVVNGEIELESEGSRLIGDWGVRHQQLKKDAHFWDVYLGRVEVYPHISRMIIETIEAHRHSLDPEEAKKLKNEAIVVSVTAIVHKNLLQNFEKYPHHGLFFAKAVDIICYLNGGKIIYQK
;
A
#
# COMPACT_ATOMS: atom_id res chain seq x y z
N MET A 1 14.39 8.69 -36.51
CA MET A 1 14.70 7.24 -36.63
C MET A 1 13.75 6.43 -35.74
N ASN A 2 13.88 5.10 -35.68
CA ASN A 2 13.48 4.37 -34.47
C ASN A 2 14.68 4.43 -33.51
N PHE A 3 14.47 4.87 -32.28
CA PHE A 3 15.45 4.83 -31.20
C PHE A 3 15.00 3.83 -30.14
N GLN A 4 15.96 3.18 -29.48
CA GLN A 4 15.73 2.32 -28.32
C GLN A 4 16.21 3.06 -27.07
N ILE A 5 15.29 3.40 -26.17
CA ILE A 5 15.58 4.16 -24.95
C ILE A 5 15.27 3.29 -23.73
N TYR A 6 16.09 3.36 -22.68
CA TYR A 6 15.84 2.65 -21.43
C TYR A 6 14.94 3.48 -20.51
N THR A 7 13.94 2.84 -19.90
CA THR A 7 13.06 3.41 -18.87
C THR A 7 13.04 2.52 -17.63
N ILE A 8 12.98 3.14 -16.45
CA ILE A 8 12.95 2.43 -15.16
C ILE A 8 11.69 1.58 -15.05
N GLU A 9 10.56 2.02 -15.62
CA GLU A 9 9.26 1.35 -15.60
C GLU A 9 9.24 0.19 -16.59
N ASN A 10 9.43 0.47 -17.88
CA ASN A 10 9.14 -0.46 -18.97
C ASN A 10 10.38 -1.22 -19.50
N GLY A 11 11.59 -0.77 -19.18
CA GLY A 11 12.82 -1.26 -19.80
C GLY A 11 13.06 -0.58 -21.14
N ILE A 12 13.56 -1.33 -22.14
CA ILE A 12 13.78 -0.79 -23.49
C ILE A 12 12.44 -0.54 -24.18
N VAL A 13 12.21 0.71 -24.60
CA VAL A 13 11.07 1.13 -25.43
C VAL A 13 11.58 1.58 -26.81
N GLU A 14 10.82 1.28 -27.87
CA GLU A 14 11.10 1.78 -29.23
C GLU A 14 10.24 2.99 -29.54
N ILE A 15 10.87 4.14 -29.82
CA ILE A 15 10.20 5.41 -30.06
C ILE A 15 10.65 6.03 -31.38
N LYS A 16 9.74 6.71 -32.07
CA LYS A 16 9.94 7.30 -33.40
C LYS A 16 10.24 8.80 -33.33
N ASN A 17 11.41 9.17 -32.84
CA ASN A 17 11.82 10.57 -32.84
C ASN A 17 12.24 11.04 -34.25
N THR A 18 11.95 12.30 -34.59
CA THR A 18 12.45 13.01 -35.76
C THR A 18 13.88 13.54 -35.61
N GLU A 19 14.32 13.78 -34.38
CA GLU A 19 15.66 14.32 -34.08
C GLU A 19 16.71 13.21 -33.87
N GLU A 20 17.99 13.58 -33.84
CA GLU A 20 19.09 12.66 -33.56
C GLU A 20 19.39 12.65 -32.05
N LEU A 21 19.33 11.47 -31.44
CA LEU A 21 19.66 11.26 -30.02
C LEU A 21 21.06 10.65 -29.90
N GLU A 22 21.90 11.25 -29.05
CA GLU A 22 23.22 10.73 -28.69
C GLU A 22 23.11 9.62 -27.62
N LEU A 23 24.19 8.87 -27.38
CA LEU A 23 24.22 7.84 -26.35
C LEU A 23 24.42 8.45 -24.96
N GLY A 24 23.78 7.85 -23.94
CA GLY A 24 23.95 8.24 -22.53
C GLY A 24 23.19 9.49 -22.06
N ILE A 25 22.51 10.21 -22.96
CA ILE A 25 21.71 11.39 -22.59
C ILE A 25 20.40 11.04 -21.87
N TRP A 26 20.00 11.89 -20.93
CA TRP A 26 18.68 11.82 -20.30
C TRP A 26 17.61 12.45 -21.21
N CYS A 27 16.39 11.91 -21.17
CA CYS A 27 15.25 12.39 -21.94
C CYS A 27 13.97 12.35 -21.08
N GLU A 28 13.05 13.28 -21.31
CA GLU A 28 11.69 13.27 -20.75
C GLU A 28 10.67 12.89 -21.85
N PHE A 29 9.51 12.36 -21.43
CA PHE A 29 8.46 11.85 -22.31
C PHE A 29 7.10 12.48 -21.99
N ASP A 30 6.45 13.09 -22.99
CA ASP A 30 5.01 13.39 -22.94
C ASP A 30 4.30 12.67 -24.09
N GLY A 31 3.62 11.57 -23.76
CA GLY A 31 2.92 10.73 -24.72
C GLY A 31 3.85 10.05 -25.74
N ASP A 32 3.81 10.53 -26.98
CA ASP A 32 4.63 10.05 -28.11
C ASP A 32 5.84 10.97 -28.40
N GLU A 33 5.96 12.11 -27.71
CA GLU A 33 7.02 13.11 -27.92
C GLU A 33 8.17 12.95 -26.89
N VAL A 34 9.39 13.33 -27.28
CA VAL A 34 10.63 13.13 -26.51
C VAL A 34 11.42 14.43 -26.48
N GLU A 35 11.67 14.98 -25.29
CA GLU A 35 12.56 16.14 -25.10
C GLU A 35 13.89 15.70 -24.47
N VAL A 36 15.00 16.31 -24.91
CA VAL A 36 16.35 15.99 -24.39
C VAL A 36 16.67 16.83 -23.17
N CYS A 37 16.96 16.17 -22.05
CA CYS A 37 17.25 16.82 -20.77
C CYS A 37 18.73 17.19 -20.66
N MET A 38 19.14 18.24 -21.40
CA MET A 38 20.53 18.71 -21.52
C MET A 38 21.26 18.95 -20.18
N ASP A 39 20.53 19.34 -19.13
CA ASP A 39 21.08 19.74 -17.82
C ASP A 39 20.65 18.81 -16.65
N TYR A 40 20.27 17.54 -16.92
CA TYR A 40 19.85 16.60 -15.87
C TYR A 40 20.96 15.65 -15.41
N GLU A 41 21.23 15.65 -14.10
CA GLU A 41 22.14 14.73 -13.41
C GLU A 41 21.42 14.11 -12.18
N ASP A 42 21.63 12.81 -11.93
CA ASP A 42 21.27 12.15 -10.66
C ASP A 42 22.54 11.53 -10.05
N GLU A 43 22.96 12.06 -8.90
CA GLU A 43 24.13 11.62 -8.12
C GLU A 43 24.09 10.13 -7.71
N LYS A 44 22.97 9.42 -7.86
CA LYS A 44 22.86 7.96 -7.60
C LYS A 44 22.81 7.10 -8.87
N CYS A 45 22.84 7.71 -10.04
CA CYS A 45 22.74 7.06 -11.34
C CYS A 45 23.54 7.84 -12.40
N GLU A 46 24.84 8.00 -12.17
CA GLU A 46 25.73 8.69 -13.11
C GLU A 46 25.88 7.85 -14.40
N VAL A 47 25.39 8.38 -15.52
CA VAL A 47 25.51 7.77 -16.86
C VAL A 47 26.67 8.42 -17.62
N TYR A 48 27.50 7.63 -18.29
CA TYR A 48 28.57 8.13 -19.15
C TYR A 48 28.84 7.19 -20.34
N VAL A 49 29.62 7.67 -21.32
CA VAL A 49 29.97 6.93 -22.54
C VAL A 49 31.48 6.91 -22.70
N GLU A 50 32.04 5.71 -22.94
CA GLU A 50 33.46 5.49 -23.21
C GLU A 50 33.57 4.48 -24.38
N ASP A 51 34.40 4.78 -25.38
CA ASP A 51 34.58 3.96 -26.61
C ASP A 51 33.26 3.53 -27.32
N GLU A 52 32.29 4.44 -27.42
CA GLU A 52 30.91 4.21 -27.93
C GLU A 52 30.03 3.28 -27.07
N GLU A 53 30.50 2.87 -25.90
CA GLU A 53 29.77 1.99 -24.98
C GLU A 53 29.20 2.78 -23.79
N VAL A 54 27.95 2.47 -23.39
CA VAL A 54 27.27 3.16 -22.27
C VAL A 54 27.60 2.46 -20.95
N PHE A 55 28.09 3.24 -19.99
CA PHE A 55 28.36 2.84 -18.62
C PHE A 55 27.46 3.59 -17.65
N VAL A 56 27.17 2.98 -16.50
CA VAL A 56 26.40 3.61 -15.43
C VAL A 56 26.99 3.23 -14.07
N LYS A 57 27.26 4.23 -13.23
CA LYS A 57 27.66 4.07 -11.83
C LYS A 57 26.41 4.17 -10.95
N VAL A 58 26.11 3.09 -10.22
CA VAL A 58 24.88 2.94 -9.41
C VAL A 58 25.12 2.22 -8.11
N LEU A 59 24.25 2.48 -7.13
CA LEU A 59 24.08 1.60 -5.97
C LEU A 59 23.36 0.31 -6.35
N ALA A 60 23.83 -0.81 -5.79
CA ALA A 60 23.23 -2.13 -5.92
C ALA A 60 23.25 -2.92 -4.59
N ILE A 61 22.42 -3.95 -4.51
CA ILE A 61 22.27 -4.83 -3.33
C ILE A 61 22.05 -6.29 -3.76
N GLY A 62 22.54 -7.23 -2.95
CA GLY A 62 22.28 -8.68 -3.09
C GLY A 62 21.44 -9.27 -1.94
N PRO A 63 20.85 -10.46 -2.11
CA PRO A 63 19.96 -11.08 -1.12
C PRO A 63 20.72 -11.60 0.12
N ASN A 64 20.21 -11.29 1.32
CA ASN A 64 20.72 -11.86 2.56
C ASN A 64 20.18 -13.28 2.79
N ASP A 65 20.93 -14.29 2.32
CA ASP A 65 20.61 -15.72 2.42
C ASP A 65 20.38 -16.24 3.87
N PHE A 66 20.85 -15.51 4.88
CA PHE A 66 20.64 -15.84 6.30
C PHE A 66 19.33 -15.25 6.85
N ALA A 67 18.91 -14.08 6.37
CA ALA A 67 17.67 -13.42 6.79
C ALA A 67 16.44 -13.91 6.01
N LEU A 68 16.62 -14.32 4.75
CA LEU A 68 15.51 -14.66 3.85
C LEU A 68 15.00 -16.11 4.03
N PRO A 69 13.67 -16.33 3.99
CA PRO A 69 13.05 -17.65 3.91
C PRO A 69 13.59 -18.52 2.77
N LYS A 70 13.57 -19.84 2.98
CA LYS A 70 14.20 -20.82 2.08
C LYS A 70 13.70 -20.71 0.63
N ASP A 71 12.41 -20.46 0.42
CA ASP A 71 11.80 -20.30 -0.89
C ASP A 71 12.28 -19.01 -1.59
N ILE A 72 12.22 -17.87 -0.89
CA ILE A 72 12.65 -16.56 -1.41
C ILE A 72 14.14 -16.60 -1.79
N ARG A 73 15.02 -17.04 -0.88
CA ARG A 73 16.46 -17.09 -1.16
C ARG A 73 16.83 -18.09 -2.27
N THR A 74 16.01 -19.12 -2.49
CA THR A 74 16.21 -20.05 -3.63
C THR A 74 15.74 -19.42 -4.94
N LYS A 75 14.68 -18.59 -4.93
CA LYS A 75 14.18 -17.86 -6.11
C LYS A 75 15.17 -16.78 -6.58
N TYR A 76 15.72 -16.00 -5.65
CA TYR A 76 16.59 -14.85 -5.96
C TYR A 76 18.10 -15.15 -5.77
N LYS A 77 18.51 -16.42 -5.72
CA LYS A 77 19.90 -16.77 -5.40
C LYS A 77 20.90 -16.15 -6.40
N ASN A 78 21.93 -15.49 -5.88
CA ASN A 78 22.94 -14.72 -6.64
C ASN A 78 22.35 -13.53 -7.44
N ALA A 79 21.11 -13.10 -7.23
CA ALA A 79 20.57 -11.93 -7.92
C ALA A 79 21.22 -10.65 -7.38
N VAL A 80 21.63 -9.76 -8.27
CA VAL A 80 22.04 -8.39 -7.93
C VAL A 80 20.98 -7.43 -8.46
N TRP A 81 20.58 -6.45 -7.67
CA TRP A 81 19.51 -5.50 -8.02
C TRP A 81 19.90 -4.06 -7.73
N SER A 82 19.58 -3.17 -8.67
CA SER A 82 19.64 -1.72 -8.54
C SER A 82 18.24 -1.13 -8.75
N PRO A 83 17.84 -0.07 -8.02
CA PRO A 83 16.53 0.58 -8.18
C PRO A 83 16.35 1.20 -9.57
N PHE A 84 17.42 1.75 -10.16
CA PHE A 84 17.38 2.38 -11.48
C PHE A 84 17.41 1.33 -12.61
N LEU A 85 18.29 0.32 -12.49
CA LEU A 85 18.61 -0.59 -13.60
C LEU A 85 17.97 -1.99 -13.50
N LYS A 86 17.19 -2.23 -12.45
CA LYS A 86 16.58 -3.53 -12.08
C LYS A 86 17.64 -4.61 -11.85
N PHE A 87 17.49 -5.81 -12.43
CA PHE A 87 18.41 -6.92 -12.23
C PHE A 87 19.64 -6.80 -13.13
N LEU A 88 20.82 -6.95 -12.52
CA LEU A 88 22.12 -6.87 -13.19
C LEU A 88 22.68 -8.27 -13.47
N ASP A 89 23.45 -8.42 -14.54
CA ASP A 89 24.25 -9.63 -14.78
C ASP A 89 25.57 -9.55 -14.00
N ASP A 90 25.73 -10.44 -13.02
CA ASP A 90 26.96 -10.57 -12.23
C ASP A 90 28.07 -11.32 -12.99
N GLY A 91 27.75 -11.94 -14.13
CA GLY A 91 28.69 -12.49 -15.11
C GLY A 91 29.75 -13.45 -14.54
N ASP A 92 30.90 -12.88 -14.19
CA ASP A 92 32.07 -13.58 -13.64
C ASP A 92 31.99 -13.76 -12.10
N ASP A 93 30.77 -13.72 -11.55
CA ASP A 93 30.43 -13.79 -10.12
C ASP A 93 31.10 -12.65 -9.28
N LEU A 94 31.28 -11.46 -9.85
CA LEU A 94 32.05 -10.35 -9.23
C LEU A 94 31.46 -9.91 -7.89
N PHE A 95 30.19 -9.52 -7.88
CA PHE A 95 29.46 -9.08 -6.69
C PHE A 95 29.34 -10.24 -5.70
N LYS A 96 28.84 -11.39 -6.13
CA LYS A 96 28.54 -12.55 -5.25
C LYS A 96 29.79 -13.18 -4.62
N ASN A 97 30.98 -13.07 -5.21
CA ASN A 97 32.21 -13.60 -4.61
C ASN A 97 32.86 -12.64 -3.58
N ASN A 98 32.63 -11.33 -3.71
CA ASN A 98 33.31 -10.31 -2.88
C ASN A 98 32.37 -9.65 -1.86
N ILE A 99 31.11 -9.41 -2.23
CA ILE A 99 30.12 -8.69 -1.44
C ILE A 99 29.23 -9.66 -0.66
N ARG A 100 28.93 -9.31 0.59
CA ARG A 100 28.04 -10.08 1.43
C ARG A 100 26.58 -9.72 1.16
N GLY A 101 25.75 -10.76 1.04
CA GLY A 101 24.31 -10.60 0.79
C GLY A 101 23.60 -9.79 1.88
N GLY A 102 22.99 -8.67 1.49
CA GLY A 102 22.34 -7.69 2.34
C GLY A 102 23.04 -6.33 2.39
N ASP A 103 24.32 -6.28 2.03
CA ASP A 103 25.11 -5.05 2.05
C ASP A 103 24.95 -4.25 0.73
N VAL A 104 25.01 -2.92 0.82
CA VAL A 104 24.83 -1.97 -0.28
C VAL A 104 26.20 -1.51 -0.77
N VAL A 105 26.41 -1.55 -2.09
CA VAL A 105 27.70 -1.30 -2.73
C VAL A 105 27.51 -0.43 -3.96
N GLU A 106 28.43 0.51 -4.16
CA GLU A 106 28.52 1.26 -5.40
C GLU A 106 29.31 0.47 -6.45
N LEU A 107 28.78 0.38 -7.65
CA LEU A 107 29.38 -0.39 -8.73
C LEU A 107 29.22 0.31 -10.08
N ILE A 108 30.03 -0.12 -11.04
CA ILE A 108 29.92 0.29 -12.44
C ILE A 108 29.36 -0.89 -13.23
N VAL A 109 28.30 -0.62 -13.98
CA VAL A 109 27.78 -1.52 -15.01
C VAL A 109 27.97 -0.96 -16.40
N LYS A 110 28.00 -1.85 -17.37
CA LYS A 110 27.99 -1.56 -18.80
C LYS A 110 26.68 -2.05 -19.42
N TYR A 111 26.11 -1.29 -20.36
CA TYR A 111 25.00 -1.76 -21.17
C TYR A 111 25.45 -2.93 -22.05
N ALA A 112 24.85 -4.10 -21.81
CA ALA A 112 25.26 -5.39 -22.39
C ALA A 112 24.02 -6.31 -22.51
N PRO A 113 23.10 -6.01 -23.45
CA PRO A 113 21.79 -6.66 -23.50
C PRO A 113 21.86 -8.16 -23.82
N SER A 114 21.03 -8.93 -23.11
CA SER A 114 20.88 -10.38 -23.21
C SER A 114 19.41 -10.79 -22.98
N ASP A 115 19.08 -12.08 -23.18
CA ASP A 115 17.74 -12.65 -22.94
C ASP A 115 17.17 -12.43 -21.51
N LYS A 116 18.02 -12.00 -20.56
CA LYS A 116 17.69 -11.90 -19.12
C LYS A 116 17.98 -10.55 -18.50
N PHE A 117 19.08 -9.91 -18.89
CA PHE A 117 19.64 -8.71 -18.27
C PHE A 117 20.03 -7.69 -19.34
N LEU A 118 19.92 -6.41 -19.02
CA LEU A 118 20.29 -5.31 -19.92
C LEU A 118 21.68 -4.72 -19.61
N PHE A 119 22.16 -4.91 -18.38
CA PHE A 119 23.40 -4.35 -17.88
C PHE A 119 24.24 -5.44 -17.19
N LYS A 120 25.55 -5.46 -17.45
CA LYS A 120 26.52 -6.36 -16.81
C LYS A 120 27.41 -5.58 -15.86
N ILE A 121 27.66 -6.11 -14.67
CA ILE A 121 28.65 -5.59 -13.73
C ILE A 121 30.06 -5.72 -14.33
N VAL A 122 30.83 -4.64 -14.28
CA VAL A 122 32.22 -4.59 -14.77
C VAL A 122 33.22 -4.24 -13.67
N GLU A 123 32.83 -3.42 -12.69
CA GLU A 123 33.68 -3.01 -11.57
C GLU A 123 32.84 -2.84 -10.29
N LEU A 124 33.46 -3.11 -9.14
CA LEU A 124 32.93 -2.79 -7.80
C LEU A 124 33.82 -1.68 -7.23
N LEU A 125 33.22 -0.62 -6.70
CA LEU A 125 33.94 0.51 -6.11
C LEU A 125 34.13 0.27 -4.60
N ASP A 126 33.37 0.97 -3.75
CA ASP A 126 33.40 0.80 -2.28
C ASP A 126 32.02 0.41 -1.72
N GLU A 127 32.01 -0.12 -0.48
CA GLU A 127 30.79 -0.18 0.34
C GLU A 127 30.37 1.26 0.69
N ASP A 128 29.14 1.65 0.36
CA ASP A 128 28.59 2.95 0.73
C ASP A 128 27.68 2.81 1.98
N PRO A 129 28.17 3.16 3.19
CA PRO A 129 27.38 3.10 4.41
C PRO A 129 26.33 4.22 4.52
N GLU A 130 26.41 5.29 3.73
CA GLU A 130 25.42 6.39 3.70
C GLU A 130 24.33 6.14 2.65
N GLY A 131 24.66 5.39 1.59
CA GLY A 131 23.76 4.90 0.54
C GLY A 131 22.64 3.97 1.00
N TYR A 132 22.62 3.57 2.28
CA TYR A 132 21.55 2.81 2.97
C TYR A 132 20.22 3.58 3.07
N THR A 133 19.64 3.87 1.91
CA THR A 133 18.40 4.61 1.70
C THR A 133 17.18 3.69 1.69
N ALA A 134 16.00 4.25 1.91
CA ALA A 134 14.77 3.47 1.96
C ALA A 134 14.41 2.78 0.63
N TYR A 135 14.91 3.25 -0.52
CA TYR A 135 14.59 2.67 -1.83
C TYR A 135 15.55 1.54 -2.24
N ILE A 136 16.87 1.66 -2.00
CA ILE A 136 17.81 0.54 -2.25
C ILE A 136 17.48 -0.67 -1.35
N CYS A 137 16.96 -0.42 -0.15
CA CYS A 137 16.53 -1.47 0.79
C CYS A 137 15.18 -2.13 0.45
N LEU A 138 14.54 -1.82 -0.69
CA LEU A 138 13.29 -2.44 -1.15
C LEU A 138 13.43 -3.27 -2.46
N PRO A 139 14.45 -4.15 -2.60
CA PRO A 139 14.56 -5.05 -3.74
C PRO A 139 13.43 -6.09 -3.76
N PRO A 140 13.20 -6.77 -4.90
CA PRO A 140 12.16 -7.79 -5.08
C PRO A 140 12.04 -8.85 -3.99
N TRP A 141 13.15 -9.36 -3.43
CA TRP A 141 13.12 -10.33 -2.33
C TRP A 141 12.63 -9.72 -1.02
N THR A 142 12.95 -8.46 -0.74
CA THR A 142 12.44 -7.73 0.43
C THR A 142 10.96 -7.42 0.26
N LEU A 143 10.52 -6.99 -0.92
CA LEU A 143 9.11 -6.78 -1.22
C LEU A 143 8.28 -8.08 -1.13
N GLU A 144 8.80 -9.19 -1.67
CA GLU A 144 8.15 -10.51 -1.56
C GLU A 144 8.15 -11.03 -0.10
N PHE A 145 9.19 -10.73 0.69
CA PHE A 145 9.25 -11.05 2.12
C PHE A 145 8.24 -10.23 2.92
N ILE A 146 8.18 -8.92 2.72
CA ILE A 146 7.21 -8.03 3.36
C ILE A 146 5.79 -8.46 2.97
N GLY A 147 5.53 -8.72 1.69
CA GLY A 147 4.22 -9.17 1.20
C GLY A 147 3.74 -10.48 1.84
N LYS A 148 4.64 -11.45 2.06
CA LYS A 148 4.30 -12.71 2.77
C LYS A 148 4.09 -12.50 4.28
N ASN A 149 4.81 -11.59 4.91
CA ASN A 149 4.77 -11.38 6.36
C ASN A 149 3.91 -10.17 6.81
N ILE A 150 3.22 -9.49 5.88
CA ILE A 150 2.36 -8.33 6.18
C ILE A 150 1.28 -8.64 7.21
N MET A 151 0.85 -9.91 7.28
CA MET A 151 -0.02 -10.40 8.36
C MET A 151 0.60 -10.21 9.74
N GLU A 152 1.86 -10.61 9.98
CA GLU A 152 2.47 -10.48 11.31
C GLU A 152 2.74 -9.02 11.69
N ALA A 153 2.97 -8.15 10.70
CA ALA A 153 3.18 -6.72 10.93
C ALA A 153 1.89 -5.94 11.22
N ALA A 154 0.78 -6.27 10.53
CA ALA A 154 -0.49 -5.54 10.62
C ALA A 154 -1.57 -6.22 11.50
N PHE A 155 -1.37 -7.48 11.93
CA PHE A 155 -2.24 -8.15 12.90
C PHE A 155 -2.08 -7.49 14.29
N PRO A 156 -3.18 -7.20 15.00
CA PRO A 156 -3.11 -6.46 16.26
C PRO A 156 -2.45 -7.30 17.37
N LYS A 157 -1.52 -6.68 18.10
CA LYS A 157 -0.77 -7.33 19.18
C LYS A 157 -1.66 -7.63 20.39
N PRO A 158 -1.41 -8.67 21.21
CA PRO A 158 -2.31 -9.05 22.31
C PRO A 158 -2.58 -7.97 23.38
N ASN A 159 -1.72 -6.96 23.47
CA ASN A 159 -1.83 -5.80 24.36
C ASN A 159 -2.48 -4.57 23.69
N GLN A 160 -2.94 -4.67 22.44
CA GLN A 160 -3.64 -3.61 21.72
C GLN A 160 -5.16 -3.73 21.86
N ILE A 161 -5.86 -2.59 21.92
CA ILE A 161 -7.33 -2.55 22.09
C ILE A 161 -8.06 -3.27 20.96
N ALA A 162 -7.50 -3.24 19.74
CA ALA A 162 -8.05 -3.95 18.60
C ALA A 162 -8.10 -5.48 18.82
N TYR A 163 -7.06 -6.07 19.42
CA TYR A 163 -7.04 -7.51 19.75
C TYR A 163 -7.88 -7.80 21.01
N ASN A 164 -7.71 -7.00 22.06
CA ASN A 164 -8.40 -7.17 23.32
C ASN A 164 -9.03 -5.84 23.78
N GLN A 165 -10.33 -5.71 23.51
CA GLN A 165 -11.12 -4.52 23.81
C GLN A 165 -11.28 -4.23 25.30
N LEU A 166 -10.77 -5.06 26.22
CA LEU A 166 -10.75 -4.77 27.64
C LEU A 166 -9.48 -4.02 28.08
N VAL A 167 -8.40 -4.05 27.28
CA VAL A 167 -7.12 -3.37 27.57
C VAL A 167 -7.28 -1.84 27.60
N PHE A 168 -6.42 -1.16 28.35
CA PHE A 168 -6.40 0.31 28.51
C PHE A 168 -5.43 0.94 27.51
N SER A 169 -5.83 2.04 26.90
CA SER A 169 -4.93 2.86 26.08
C SER A 169 -3.96 3.63 26.97
N SER A 170 -2.71 3.76 26.53
CA SER A 170 -1.81 4.79 27.06
C SER A 170 -2.29 6.17 26.60
N GLU A 171 -2.35 7.14 27.52
CA GLU A 171 -2.72 8.53 27.20
C GLU A 171 -1.59 9.29 26.48
N GLN A 172 -0.39 8.68 26.38
CA GLN A 172 0.73 9.24 25.63
C GLN A 172 0.65 8.92 24.13
N ASP A 173 -0.01 7.83 23.76
CA ASP A 173 -0.05 7.32 22.39
C ASP A 173 -0.87 8.24 21.47
N PHE A 174 -0.35 8.50 20.28
CA PHE A 174 -1.09 9.07 19.16
C PHE A 174 -1.39 7.96 18.14
N HIS A 175 -2.52 8.07 17.44
CA HIS A 175 -2.94 7.13 16.41
C HIS A 175 -3.32 7.88 15.14
N ILE A 176 -2.94 7.33 13.98
CA ILE A 176 -3.49 7.72 12.68
C ILE A 176 -4.66 6.77 12.38
N GLY A 177 -5.78 7.32 11.93
CA GLY A 177 -6.94 6.51 11.53
C GLY A 177 -7.89 7.24 10.59
N ILE A 178 -8.74 6.49 9.91
CA ILE A 178 -9.71 6.97 8.93
C ILE A 178 -11.10 7.12 9.57
N CYS A 179 -11.81 8.23 9.29
CA CYS A 179 -13.17 8.41 9.78
C CYS A 179 -14.19 7.63 8.93
N ILE A 180 -14.51 6.40 9.35
CA ILE A 180 -15.32 5.43 8.60
C ILE A 180 -16.84 5.67 8.60
N LYS A 181 -17.37 6.40 9.59
CA LYS A 181 -18.78 6.86 9.63
C LYS A 181 -18.85 8.20 10.38
N ALA A 182 -19.27 9.27 9.72
CA ALA A 182 -19.24 10.63 10.28
C ALA A 182 -20.44 11.00 11.16
N ARG A 183 -21.59 10.34 11.01
CA ARG A 183 -22.75 10.37 11.93
C ARG A 183 -23.27 8.95 12.10
N TYR A 184 -23.12 8.38 13.30
CA TYR A 184 -23.56 7.02 13.64
C TYR A 184 -23.99 6.94 15.11
N PRO A 185 -24.90 6.02 15.51
CA PRO A 185 -25.31 5.86 16.91
C PRO A 185 -24.13 5.64 17.87
N ASN A 186 -24.05 6.48 18.89
CA ASN A 186 -23.01 6.43 19.91
C ASN A 186 -23.31 5.32 20.93
N VAL A 187 -22.60 4.19 20.87
CA VAL A 187 -22.80 3.05 21.80
C VAL A 187 -22.50 3.33 23.28
N ALA A 188 -22.00 4.53 23.63
CA ALA A 188 -21.84 5.00 25.00
C ALA A 188 -22.92 6.00 25.44
N PHE A 189 -23.85 6.38 24.56
CA PHE A 189 -24.99 7.24 24.88
C PHE A 189 -25.99 6.50 25.78
N LYS A 190 -26.68 7.27 26.62
CA LYS A 190 -27.61 6.74 27.62
C LYS A 190 -28.95 7.47 27.54
N GLN A 191 -29.90 6.85 26.85
CA GLN A 191 -31.29 7.31 26.78
C GLN A 191 -31.96 7.40 28.17
N ASP A 192 -31.46 6.65 29.17
CA ASP A 192 -31.91 6.70 30.57
C ASP A 192 -31.59 8.02 31.32
N ARG A 193 -30.91 8.99 30.69
CA ARG A 193 -30.36 10.16 31.39
C ARG A 193 -30.53 11.45 30.58
N LYS A 194 -30.77 12.56 31.27
CA LYS A 194 -30.69 13.90 30.66
C LYS A 194 -29.32 14.05 29.96
N PRO A 195 -29.25 14.43 28.68
CA PRO A 195 -27.98 14.61 27.98
C PRO A 195 -27.11 15.64 28.69
N SER A 196 -25.95 15.19 29.19
CA SER A 196 -24.89 16.10 29.63
C SER A 196 -24.09 16.58 28.40
N ALA A 197 -23.44 17.74 28.49
CA ALA A 197 -22.81 18.39 27.34
C ALA A 197 -21.83 17.51 26.54
N GLY A 198 -21.15 16.56 27.20
CA GLY A 198 -20.24 15.59 26.59
C GLY A 198 -20.86 14.26 26.13
N SER A 199 -22.20 14.12 26.11
CA SER A 199 -22.90 12.87 25.80
C SER A 199 -23.97 13.09 24.71
N LYS A 200 -23.53 13.14 23.45
CA LYS A 200 -24.39 13.21 22.25
C LYS A 200 -24.91 11.82 21.85
N GLU A 201 -26.09 11.74 21.22
CA GLU A 201 -26.69 10.50 20.70
C GLU A 201 -25.95 9.93 19.47
N LEU A 202 -25.44 10.82 18.62
CA LEU A 202 -24.60 10.47 17.48
C LEU A 202 -23.14 10.83 17.75
N CYS A 203 -22.22 10.05 17.20
CA CYS A 203 -20.80 10.38 17.11
C CYS A 203 -20.24 10.00 15.75
N SER A 204 -18.99 10.37 15.49
CA SER A 204 -18.22 9.78 14.39
C SER A 204 -17.49 8.53 14.88
N TYR A 205 -17.17 7.62 13.96
CA TYR A 205 -16.33 6.46 14.19
C TYR A 205 -15.05 6.60 13.39
N LEU A 206 -13.93 6.57 14.09
CA LEU A 206 -12.59 6.44 13.52
C LEU A 206 -12.17 4.96 13.57
N PHE A 207 -11.41 4.51 12.59
CA PHE A 207 -10.73 3.21 12.62
C PHE A 207 -9.21 3.37 12.54
N CYS A 208 -8.49 2.59 13.34
CA CYS A 208 -7.03 2.43 13.27
C CYS A 208 -6.66 0.99 13.71
N PRO A 209 -5.77 0.25 13.02
CA PRO A 209 -5.52 -1.17 13.31
C PRO A 209 -5.05 -1.48 14.75
N ALA A 210 -4.40 -0.52 15.43
CA ALA A 210 -3.95 -0.68 16.81
C ALA A 210 -5.07 -0.53 17.86
N VAL A 211 -6.17 0.16 17.55
CA VAL A 211 -7.28 0.40 18.50
C VAL A 211 -8.64 -0.10 18.01
N GLY A 212 -8.74 -0.52 16.75
CA GLY A 212 -9.99 -0.85 16.11
C GLY A 212 -10.86 0.39 16.02
N LEU A 213 -12.04 0.38 16.63
CA LEU A 213 -12.97 1.50 16.60
C LEU A 213 -12.80 2.48 17.77
N ALA A 214 -12.67 3.76 17.44
CA ALA A 214 -12.70 4.88 18.37
C ALA A 214 -13.89 5.79 18.07
N ARG A 215 -14.67 6.16 19.10
CA ARG A 215 -15.75 7.15 18.96
C ARG A 215 -15.16 8.56 19.05
N TRP A 216 -15.46 9.42 18.08
CA TRP A 216 -15.18 10.86 18.17
C TRP A 216 -16.48 11.62 18.40
N VAL A 217 -16.63 12.21 19.60
CA VAL A 217 -17.81 12.98 19.99
C VAL A 217 -17.49 14.46 19.82
N ILE A 218 -18.01 15.06 18.74
CA ILE A 218 -17.85 16.49 18.45
C ILE A 218 -18.97 17.27 19.17
N THR A 219 -18.59 18.28 19.95
CA THR A 219 -19.52 19.15 20.69
C THR A 219 -20.21 20.16 19.77
N GLU A 220 -19.44 20.78 18.88
CA GLU A 220 -19.85 21.73 17.83
C GLU A 220 -20.20 21.03 16.51
N LEU A 221 -21.10 20.04 16.55
CA LEU A 221 -21.74 19.56 15.32
C LEU A 221 -22.73 20.63 14.85
N GLU A 222 -22.37 21.39 13.81
CA GLU A 222 -23.36 22.13 13.04
C GLU A 222 -24.43 21.15 12.52
N ASN A 223 -25.69 21.52 12.71
CA ASN A 223 -26.79 20.84 12.05
C ASN A 223 -26.96 21.52 10.68
N THR A 224 -26.22 21.03 9.68
CA THR A 224 -26.48 21.32 8.27
C THR A 224 -27.88 20.84 7.92
N SER A 225 -28.84 21.76 8.01
CA SER A 225 -30.20 21.58 7.50
C SER A 225 -30.18 21.47 5.98
N THR A 226 -31.21 20.83 5.43
CA THR A 226 -31.38 20.61 4.00
C THR A 226 -31.28 21.90 3.18
N SER A 227 -30.34 21.92 2.23
CA SER A 227 -30.35 22.67 0.96
C SER A 227 -30.64 24.18 0.99
N SER A 228 -29.64 25.01 0.67
CA SER A 228 -29.86 26.25 -0.10
C SER A 228 -28.60 26.79 -0.80
N SER A 229 -28.81 27.33 -2.01
CA SER A 229 -27.94 28.22 -2.80
C SER A 229 -26.45 27.86 -3.04
N SER A 230 -26.08 27.80 -4.32
CA SER A 230 -24.69 27.85 -4.78
C SER A 230 -24.00 29.18 -4.42
N LYS A 231 -22.94 29.11 -3.63
CA LYS A 231 -21.85 30.09 -3.58
C LYS A 231 -20.52 29.35 -3.78
N PRO A 232 -19.49 29.95 -4.40
CA PRO A 232 -18.16 29.36 -4.41
C PRO A 232 -17.67 29.19 -2.96
N ALA A 233 -17.06 28.04 -2.66
CA ALA A 233 -16.59 27.73 -1.32
C ALA A 233 -15.22 28.35 -1.06
N GLU A 234 -15.14 29.25 -0.09
CA GLU A 234 -13.86 29.62 0.52
C GLU A 234 -13.31 28.39 1.26
N TYR A 235 -12.12 27.93 0.87
CA TYR A 235 -11.54 26.67 1.36
C TYR A 235 -10.88 26.90 2.73
N ASN A 236 -11.54 26.49 3.81
CA ASN A 236 -10.98 26.54 5.17
C ASN A 236 -10.97 25.13 5.80
N VAL A 237 -9.81 24.48 5.75
CA VAL A 237 -9.61 23.06 6.11
C VAL A 237 -10.06 22.75 7.54
N GLN A 238 -9.90 23.68 8.49
CA GLN A 238 -10.30 23.46 9.89
C GLN A 238 -11.82 23.36 10.09
N ASP A 239 -12.63 24.13 9.35
CA ASP A 239 -14.10 24.12 9.49
C ASP A 239 -14.72 22.84 8.93
N ASP A 240 -14.08 22.26 7.92
CA ASP A 240 -14.59 21.11 7.19
C ASP A 240 -14.51 19.81 8.02
N MET A 241 -13.57 19.72 8.97
CA MET A 241 -13.51 18.64 9.98
C MET A 241 -14.79 18.56 10.83
N PHE A 242 -15.54 19.64 11.00
CA PHE A 242 -16.79 19.68 11.80
C PHE A 242 -18.01 19.27 10.97
N LYS A 243 -17.99 19.49 9.66
CA LYS A 243 -19.06 19.14 8.71
C LYS A 243 -19.07 17.62 8.47
N ALA A 244 -20.22 16.99 8.63
CA ALA A 244 -20.33 15.53 8.66
C ALA A 244 -20.20 14.88 7.28
N ASP A 245 -20.64 15.60 6.26
CA ASP A 245 -20.52 15.29 4.84
C ASP A 245 -19.06 15.31 4.36
N LYS A 246 -18.23 16.21 4.88
CA LYS A 246 -16.81 16.34 4.51
C LYS A 246 -15.86 15.46 5.33
N ARG A 247 -16.14 15.24 6.62
CA ARG A 247 -15.31 14.41 7.52
C ARG A 247 -15.30 12.91 7.17
N LEU A 248 -16.26 12.40 6.40
CA LEU A 248 -16.30 10.99 6.01
C LEU A 248 -15.18 10.71 5.01
N GLY A 249 -14.30 9.74 5.30
CA GLY A 249 -13.10 9.49 4.49
C GLY A 249 -11.82 10.13 5.04
N SER A 250 -11.90 11.32 5.66
CA SER A 250 -10.73 12.02 6.22
C SER A 250 -9.84 11.13 7.10
N TRP A 251 -8.53 11.22 6.86
CA TRP A 251 -7.51 10.66 7.75
C TRP A 251 -7.20 11.65 8.87
N VAL A 252 -7.16 11.17 10.11
CA VAL A 252 -6.92 12.00 11.29
C VAL A 252 -5.89 11.39 12.23
N PHE A 253 -5.02 12.23 12.77
CA PHE A 253 -4.34 12.00 14.04
C PHE A 253 -5.35 12.14 15.18
N PHE A 254 -5.29 11.27 16.19
CA PHE A 254 -6.06 11.40 17.43
C PHE A 254 -5.37 10.75 18.63
N LYS A 255 -5.81 11.09 19.84
CA LYS A 255 -5.51 10.35 21.08
C LYS A 255 -6.77 9.68 21.61
N LEU A 256 -6.62 8.56 22.31
CA LEU A 256 -7.70 8.00 23.12
C LEU A 256 -7.67 8.59 24.54
N THR A 257 -8.79 9.18 24.96
CA THR A 257 -9.00 9.63 26.34
C THR A 257 -10.08 8.77 27.00
N GLU A 258 -9.75 8.16 28.14
CA GLU A 258 -10.73 7.42 28.95
C GLU A 258 -11.65 8.40 29.71
N ALA A 259 -12.95 8.12 29.75
CA ALA A 259 -13.88 8.91 30.55
C ALA A 259 -13.60 8.70 32.05
N LYS A 260 -13.33 9.79 32.80
CA LYS A 260 -12.87 9.81 34.21
C LYS A 260 -13.55 8.80 35.16
N LYS A 261 -14.83 8.48 34.95
CA LYS A 261 -15.60 7.43 35.67
C LYS A 261 -15.03 6.00 35.59
N TYR A 262 -14.10 5.72 34.67
CA TYR A 262 -13.44 4.42 34.51
C TYR A 262 -11.96 4.41 34.93
N GLY A 263 -11.39 5.58 35.23
CA GLY A 263 -9.96 5.73 35.51
C GLY A 263 -9.52 4.96 36.77
N LYS A 264 -8.66 3.95 36.58
CA LYS A 264 -7.94 3.19 37.62
C LYS A 264 -8.80 2.48 38.69
N ALA A 265 -10.13 2.40 38.53
CA ALA A 265 -11.01 1.66 39.44
C ALA A 265 -11.18 0.20 38.98
N LYS A 266 -11.04 -0.78 39.88
CA LYS A 266 -11.24 -2.23 39.59
C LYS A 266 -12.61 -2.55 38.95
N ASN A 267 -13.60 -1.69 39.18
CA ASN A 267 -14.97 -1.82 38.67
C ASN A 267 -15.10 -1.56 37.15
N SER A 268 -14.01 -1.27 36.43
CA SER A 268 -13.97 -1.14 34.97
C SER A 268 -13.74 -2.46 34.22
N MET A 269 -13.30 -3.52 34.91
CA MET A 269 -13.00 -4.83 34.32
C MET A 269 -14.27 -5.47 33.71
N GLY A 270 -14.42 -5.35 32.39
CA GLY A 270 -15.57 -5.84 31.62
C GLY A 270 -16.19 -4.79 30.68
N VAL A 271 -15.92 -3.49 30.87
CA VAL A 271 -16.39 -2.45 29.95
C VAL A 271 -15.44 -2.34 28.76
N ARG A 272 -15.94 -2.66 27.55
CA ARG A 272 -15.18 -2.57 26.29
C ARG A 272 -14.69 -1.13 26.05
N ALA A 273 -13.47 -0.99 25.52
CA ALA A 273 -12.80 0.28 25.24
C ALA A 273 -13.70 1.28 24.51
N LEU A 274 -14.39 0.84 23.44
CA LEU A 274 -15.32 1.66 22.65
C LEU A 274 -16.41 2.35 23.49
N GLN A 275 -16.82 1.80 24.63
CA GLN A 275 -17.82 2.40 25.54
C GLN A 275 -17.21 3.35 26.58
N ARG A 276 -15.89 3.32 26.79
CA ARG A 276 -15.19 4.09 27.83
C ARG A 276 -14.18 5.11 27.32
N THR A 277 -13.58 4.90 26.15
CA THR A 277 -12.66 5.82 25.48
C THR A 277 -13.38 6.71 24.47
N THR A 278 -12.86 7.91 24.24
CA THR A 278 -13.29 8.82 23.17
C THR A 278 -12.04 9.39 22.50
N ALA A 279 -12.08 9.57 21.18
CA ALA A 279 -11.02 10.25 20.43
C ALA A 279 -11.01 11.75 20.77
N THR A 280 -9.84 12.27 21.09
CA THR A 280 -9.59 13.70 21.41
C THR A 280 -8.31 14.18 20.71
N GLN A 281 -8.06 15.50 20.75
CA GLN A 281 -6.94 16.15 20.04
C GLN A 281 -6.90 15.80 18.55
N VAL A 282 -8.08 15.65 17.94
CA VAL A 282 -8.23 15.15 16.56
C VAL A 282 -7.78 16.23 15.57
N LYS A 283 -6.90 15.87 14.63
CA LYS A 283 -6.36 16.75 13.58
C LYS A 283 -6.28 16.00 12.26
N GLU A 284 -6.59 16.63 11.14
CA GLU A 284 -6.47 16.01 9.82
C GLU A 284 -5.00 15.78 9.44
N VAL A 285 -4.72 14.67 8.74
CA VAL A 285 -3.40 14.32 8.21
C VAL A 285 -3.26 14.95 6.83
N GLN A 286 -2.35 15.90 6.65
CA GLN A 286 -2.20 16.57 5.34
C GLN A 286 -1.70 15.63 4.23
N ASN A 287 -0.79 14.70 4.57
CA ASN A 287 -0.33 13.66 3.64
C ASN A 287 -1.10 12.37 3.92
N HIS A 288 -2.21 12.16 3.21
CA HIS A 288 -3.08 11.00 3.40
C HIS A 288 -2.33 9.66 3.16
N PRO A 289 -2.40 8.68 4.08
CA PRO A 289 -1.86 7.34 3.87
C PRO A 289 -2.42 6.60 2.65
N ARG A 290 -3.65 6.91 2.23
CA ARG A 290 -4.29 6.52 0.95
C ARG A 290 -5.34 7.53 0.54
N GLU A 291 -5.61 7.64 -0.75
CA GLU A 291 -6.79 8.34 -1.28
C GLU A 291 -8.09 7.69 -0.81
N THR A 292 -9.15 8.49 -0.66
CA THR A 292 -10.46 8.05 -0.15
C THR A 292 -11.60 8.77 -0.87
N LYS A 293 -12.60 8.02 -1.34
CA LYS A 293 -13.79 8.51 -2.04
C LYS A 293 -15.03 8.21 -1.20
N VAL A 294 -16.02 9.11 -1.21
CA VAL A 294 -17.31 8.88 -0.55
C VAL A 294 -18.37 8.65 -1.61
N VAL A 295 -18.99 7.47 -1.58
CA VAL A 295 -20.06 7.08 -2.51
C VAL A 295 -21.27 6.65 -1.70
N ASN A 296 -22.40 7.34 -1.87
CA ASN A 296 -23.67 7.06 -1.18
C ASN A 296 -23.60 6.98 0.37
N GLY A 297 -22.60 7.60 1.01
CA GLY A 297 -22.40 7.55 2.47
C GLY A 297 -21.61 6.32 2.97
N GLU A 298 -21.01 5.57 2.06
CA GLU A 298 -19.97 4.57 2.35
C GLU A 298 -18.63 5.10 1.81
N ILE A 299 -17.51 4.61 2.36
CA ILE A 299 -16.17 4.92 1.84
C ILE A 299 -15.77 3.86 0.85
N GLU A 300 -15.23 4.30 -0.27
CA GLU A 300 -14.62 3.48 -1.29
C GLU A 300 -13.22 4.03 -1.61
N LEU A 301 -12.27 3.15 -1.91
CA LEU A 301 -10.91 3.51 -2.31
C LEU A 301 -10.77 3.06 -3.77
N GLU A 302 -10.94 3.94 -4.75
CA GLU A 302 -11.31 3.53 -6.13
C GLU A 302 -10.58 4.30 -7.23
N SER A 303 -10.05 3.57 -8.22
CA SER A 303 -9.87 4.02 -9.61
C SER A 303 -10.92 3.35 -10.53
N GLU A 304 -11.17 3.86 -11.75
CA GLU A 304 -12.42 3.62 -12.49
C GLU A 304 -12.52 2.23 -13.21
N GLY A 305 -13.64 1.94 -13.90
CA GLY A 305 -13.78 0.79 -14.83
C GLY A 305 -14.73 -0.39 -14.42
N SER A 306 -14.99 -1.38 -15.32
CA SER A 306 -16.19 -2.30 -15.31
C SER A 306 -16.25 -3.35 -16.48
N ARG A 307 -17.04 -4.45 -16.57
CA ARG A 307 -18.10 -5.16 -15.77
C ARG A 307 -18.53 -6.55 -16.36
N LEU A 308 -19.12 -7.46 -15.54
CA LEU A 308 -20.02 -8.63 -15.85
C LEU A 308 -19.46 -9.85 -16.67
N ILE A 309 -20.09 -11.05 -16.77
CA ILE A 309 -20.48 -12.06 -15.73
C ILE A 309 -20.63 -13.50 -16.35
N GLY A 310 -20.36 -14.57 -15.56
CA GLY A 310 -21.01 -15.92 -15.66
C GLY A 310 -20.24 -17.04 -16.40
N ASP A 311 -20.20 -18.32 -15.97
CA ASP A 311 -20.74 -19.06 -14.80
C ASP A 311 -19.71 -20.12 -14.30
N TRP A 312 -19.78 -20.52 -13.02
CA TRP A 312 -18.78 -21.36 -12.31
C TRP A 312 -19.36 -22.31 -11.24
N GLY A 313 -20.67 -22.60 -11.29
CA GLY A 313 -21.43 -23.21 -10.16
C GLY A 313 -20.83 -24.44 -9.46
N VAL A 314 -20.03 -25.26 -10.15
CA VAL A 314 -19.35 -26.44 -9.57
C VAL A 314 -18.10 -26.07 -8.74
N ARG A 315 -17.22 -25.20 -9.26
CA ARG A 315 -15.96 -24.81 -8.58
C ARG A 315 -16.21 -23.86 -7.39
N HIS A 316 -17.29 -23.07 -7.44
CA HIS A 316 -17.61 -22.08 -6.40
C HIS A 316 -17.73 -22.67 -4.98
N GLN A 317 -18.07 -23.96 -4.86
CA GLN A 317 -18.25 -24.64 -3.57
C GLN A 317 -16.95 -24.82 -2.76
N GLN A 318 -15.78 -24.73 -3.41
CA GLN A 318 -14.46 -24.93 -2.78
C GLN A 318 -13.75 -23.62 -2.41
N LEU A 319 -14.29 -22.46 -2.78
CA LEU A 319 -13.69 -21.16 -2.45
C LEU A 319 -13.85 -20.85 -0.96
N LYS A 320 -12.71 -20.59 -0.30
CA LYS A 320 -12.65 -20.18 1.11
C LYS A 320 -13.47 -18.92 1.37
N LYS A 321 -14.44 -19.01 2.28
CA LYS A 321 -15.29 -17.89 2.71
C LYS A 321 -14.61 -16.99 3.76
N ASP A 322 -13.46 -17.42 4.27
CA ASP A 322 -12.60 -16.78 5.27
C ASP A 322 -11.38 -16.07 4.65
N ALA A 323 -11.27 -16.04 3.32
CA ALA A 323 -10.19 -15.35 2.62
C ALA A 323 -10.14 -13.86 2.99
N HIS A 324 -8.94 -13.36 3.25
CA HIS A 324 -8.68 -11.99 3.69
C HIS A 324 -7.20 -11.66 3.47
N PHE A 325 -6.87 -10.37 3.48
CA PHE A 325 -5.50 -9.91 3.66
C PHE A 325 -5.42 -8.95 4.86
N TRP A 326 -4.18 -8.58 5.20
CA TRP A 326 -3.86 -7.71 6.31
C TRP A 326 -3.16 -6.46 5.79
N ASP A 327 -3.70 -5.30 6.18
CA ASP A 327 -3.31 -4.00 5.69
C ASP A 327 -2.81 -3.12 6.84
N VAL A 328 -1.71 -2.41 6.65
CA VAL A 328 -1.07 -1.59 7.70
C VAL A 328 -1.91 -0.41 8.19
N TYR A 329 -2.93 0.02 7.43
CA TYR A 329 -3.84 1.12 7.80
C TYR A 329 -5.31 0.68 7.93
N LEU A 330 -5.76 -0.33 7.17
CA LEU A 330 -7.13 -0.84 7.18
C LEU A 330 -7.30 -2.11 8.04
N GLY A 331 -6.19 -2.73 8.49
CA GLY A 331 -6.22 -3.97 9.25
C GLY A 331 -6.71 -5.13 8.40
N ARG A 332 -7.58 -5.97 8.95
CA ARG A 332 -8.16 -7.10 8.20
C ARG A 332 -9.17 -6.61 7.15
N VAL A 333 -8.87 -6.89 5.88
CA VAL A 333 -9.78 -6.70 4.74
C VAL A 333 -10.26 -8.07 4.26
N GLU A 334 -11.57 -8.33 4.33
CA GLU A 334 -12.16 -9.59 3.85
C GLU A 334 -12.24 -9.65 2.32
N VAL A 335 -11.95 -10.80 1.71
CA VAL A 335 -12.00 -11.00 0.25
C VAL A 335 -13.05 -12.06 -0.05
N TYR A 336 -14.23 -11.62 -0.49
CA TYR A 336 -15.36 -12.54 -0.70
C TYR A 336 -15.22 -13.34 -1.99
N PRO A 337 -15.82 -14.55 -2.08
CA PRO A 337 -15.54 -15.51 -3.16
C PRO A 337 -15.74 -15.03 -4.60
N HIS A 338 -16.51 -13.96 -4.85
CA HIS A 338 -16.63 -13.38 -6.19
C HIS A 338 -15.37 -12.61 -6.61
N ILE A 339 -14.72 -11.92 -5.67
CA ILE A 339 -13.41 -11.27 -5.87
C ILE A 339 -12.31 -12.32 -6.00
N SER A 340 -12.26 -13.29 -5.08
CA SER A 340 -11.28 -14.39 -5.14
C SER A 340 -11.36 -15.15 -6.46
N ARG A 341 -12.59 -15.40 -6.97
CA ARG A 341 -12.83 -16.01 -8.27
C ARG A 341 -12.25 -15.16 -9.40
N MET A 342 -12.61 -13.88 -9.48
CA MET A 342 -12.16 -12.97 -10.55
C MET A 342 -10.63 -12.89 -10.62
N ILE A 343 -9.95 -12.79 -9.47
CA ILE A 343 -8.48 -12.80 -9.39
C ILE A 343 -7.90 -14.09 -10.00
N ILE A 344 -8.44 -15.25 -9.59
CA ILE A 344 -7.97 -16.56 -10.06
C ILE A 344 -8.25 -16.75 -11.55
N GLU A 345 -9.45 -16.44 -12.03
CA GLU A 345 -9.83 -16.56 -13.44
C GLU A 345 -8.91 -15.73 -14.35
N THR A 346 -8.66 -14.47 -13.97
CA THR A 346 -7.81 -13.56 -14.73
C THR A 346 -6.35 -14.03 -14.78
N ILE A 347 -5.79 -14.48 -13.66
CA ILE A 347 -4.42 -15.01 -13.58
C ILE A 347 -4.30 -16.36 -14.32
N GLU A 348 -5.28 -17.25 -14.21
CA GLU A 348 -5.31 -18.51 -14.95
C GLU A 348 -5.40 -18.24 -16.46
N ALA A 349 -6.32 -17.39 -16.92
CA ALA A 349 -6.49 -17.08 -18.34
C ALA A 349 -5.22 -16.48 -18.95
N HIS A 350 -4.60 -15.49 -18.28
CA HIS A 350 -3.35 -14.90 -18.72
C HIS A 350 -2.24 -15.95 -18.85
N ARG A 351 -2.05 -16.80 -17.81
CA ARG A 351 -1.00 -17.83 -17.80
C ARG A 351 -1.18 -18.93 -18.87
N HIS A 352 -2.39 -19.15 -19.37
CA HIS A 352 -2.64 -20.04 -20.52
C HIS A 352 -2.40 -19.36 -21.88
N SER A 353 -2.30 -18.03 -21.93
CA SER A 353 -2.02 -17.25 -23.14
C SER A 353 -0.53 -16.94 -23.38
N LEU A 354 0.32 -17.17 -22.37
CA LEU A 354 1.78 -17.00 -22.45
C LEU A 354 2.41 -18.07 -23.35
N ASP A 355 3.52 -17.72 -24.01
CA ASP A 355 4.38 -18.71 -24.68
C ASP A 355 5.12 -19.61 -23.66
N PRO A 356 5.69 -20.76 -24.07
CA PRO A 356 6.31 -21.71 -23.14
C PRO A 356 7.51 -21.18 -22.34
N GLU A 357 8.28 -20.22 -22.86
CA GLU A 357 9.46 -19.67 -22.18
C GLU A 357 9.09 -18.47 -21.30
N GLU A 358 8.18 -17.58 -21.72
CA GLU A 358 7.63 -16.56 -20.82
C GLU A 358 6.81 -17.19 -19.68
N ALA A 359 5.99 -18.22 -19.96
CA ALA A 359 5.27 -18.97 -18.94
C ALA A 359 6.21 -19.61 -17.90
N LYS A 360 7.39 -20.05 -18.33
CA LYS A 360 8.45 -20.64 -17.50
C LYS A 360 9.19 -19.58 -16.67
N LYS A 361 9.44 -18.39 -17.24
CA LYS A 361 9.97 -17.19 -16.53
C LYS A 361 9.02 -16.71 -15.44
N LEU A 362 7.73 -16.57 -15.78
CA LEU A 362 6.70 -15.97 -14.90
C LEU A 362 5.98 -16.98 -13.98
N LYS A 363 6.28 -18.29 -14.07
CA LYS A 363 5.66 -19.36 -13.28
C LYS A 363 5.73 -19.12 -11.77
N ASN A 364 6.90 -18.70 -11.29
CA ASN A 364 7.22 -18.48 -9.88
C ASN A 364 7.20 -16.98 -9.52
N GLU A 365 6.74 -16.12 -10.43
CA GLU A 365 6.71 -14.69 -10.16
C GLU A 365 5.53 -14.32 -9.25
N ALA A 366 5.77 -13.40 -8.32
CA ALA A 366 4.78 -12.87 -7.42
C ALA A 366 3.81 -11.96 -8.20
N ILE A 367 2.52 -12.03 -7.83
CA ILE A 367 1.47 -11.24 -8.46
C ILE A 367 0.91 -10.28 -7.41
N VAL A 368 0.90 -9.01 -7.74
CA VAL A 368 0.29 -7.93 -6.94
C VAL A 368 -1.15 -7.77 -7.40
N VAL A 369 -2.05 -7.55 -6.44
CA VAL A 369 -3.48 -7.32 -6.69
C VAL A 369 -3.90 -6.08 -5.91
N SER A 370 -4.32 -5.03 -6.62
CA SER A 370 -4.93 -3.84 -6.04
C SER A 370 -6.45 -3.98 -6.00
N VAL A 371 -7.08 -3.55 -4.90
CA VAL A 371 -8.52 -3.76 -4.67
C VAL A 371 -9.19 -2.57 -3.99
N THR A 372 -10.39 -2.24 -4.47
CA THR A 372 -11.29 -1.26 -3.87
C THR A 372 -11.84 -1.83 -2.58
N ALA A 373 -11.36 -1.36 -1.43
CA ALA A 373 -11.87 -1.76 -0.13
C ALA A 373 -13.00 -0.83 0.33
N ILE A 374 -14.07 -1.39 0.89
CA ILE A 374 -15.20 -0.62 1.45
C ILE A 374 -15.55 -1.06 2.88
N VAL A 375 -16.16 -0.17 3.66
CA VAL A 375 -16.53 -0.42 5.07
C VAL A 375 -17.68 -1.43 5.14
N HIS A 376 -17.55 -2.47 5.98
CA HIS A 376 -18.59 -3.48 6.13
C HIS A 376 -19.80 -2.95 6.90
N LYS A 377 -21.00 -3.10 6.32
CA LYS A 377 -22.28 -2.62 6.89
C LYS A 377 -22.59 -3.11 8.31
N ASN A 378 -22.15 -4.31 8.69
CA ASN A 378 -22.31 -4.85 10.05
C ASN A 378 -21.17 -4.41 11.01
N LEU A 379 -20.47 -3.33 10.67
CA LEU A 379 -19.39 -2.64 11.40
C LEU A 379 -19.22 -3.04 12.88
N LEU A 380 -20.22 -2.77 13.72
CA LEU A 380 -20.15 -3.04 15.16
C LEU A 380 -20.05 -4.53 15.47
N GLN A 381 -20.84 -5.39 14.80
CA GLN A 381 -20.82 -6.85 15.00
C GLN A 381 -19.50 -7.48 14.54
N ASN A 382 -18.91 -6.95 13.47
CA ASN A 382 -17.58 -7.37 13.03
C ASN A 382 -16.53 -6.91 14.06
N PHE A 383 -16.63 -5.68 14.57
CA PHE A 383 -15.70 -5.17 15.58
C PHE A 383 -15.77 -5.95 16.89
N GLU A 384 -16.94 -6.39 17.36
CA GLU A 384 -17.04 -7.29 18.53
C GLU A 384 -16.26 -8.59 18.40
N LYS A 385 -15.88 -8.98 17.17
CA LYS A 385 -15.15 -10.20 16.84
C LYS A 385 -13.79 -9.94 16.17
N TYR A 386 -13.38 -8.70 15.98
CA TYR A 386 -12.05 -8.36 15.44
C TYR A 386 -10.97 -8.91 16.39
N PRO A 387 -9.88 -9.55 15.91
CA PRO A 387 -9.39 -9.66 14.53
C PRO A 387 -9.97 -10.81 13.67
N HIS A 388 -10.95 -11.59 14.15
CA HIS A 388 -11.49 -12.73 13.42
C HIS A 388 -12.42 -12.34 12.25
N HIS A 389 -12.94 -11.12 12.25
CA HIS A 389 -13.67 -10.51 11.13
C HIS A 389 -13.07 -9.15 10.79
N GLY A 390 -13.05 -8.81 9.50
CA GLY A 390 -12.60 -7.51 9.01
C GLY A 390 -13.65 -6.41 9.20
N LEU A 391 -13.23 -5.15 9.28
CA LEU A 391 -14.16 -4.00 9.22
C LEU A 391 -14.30 -3.46 7.80
N PHE A 392 -13.45 -3.93 6.88
CA PHE A 392 -13.48 -3.63 5.46
C PHE A 392 -13.56 -4.93 4.66
N PHE A 393 -14.04 -4.85 3.42
CA PHE A 393 -13.97 -5.94 2.46
C PHE A 393 -13.69 -5.41 1.05
N ALA A 394 -13.09 -6.24 0.20
CA ALA A 394 -12.86 -5.92 -1.20
C ALA A 394 -14.19 -5.93 -1.97
N LYS A 395 -14.53 -4.80 -2.61
CA LYS A 395 -15.70 -4.59 -3.49
C LYS A 395 -15.37 -4.86 -4.97
N ALA A 396 -14.15 -4.55 -5.39
CA ALA A 396 -13.67 -4.73 -6.76
C ALA A 396 -12.17 -5.04 -6.76
N VAL A 397 -11.66 -5.49 -7.91
CA VAL A 397 -10.24 -5.56 -8.23
C VAL A 397 -9.97 -4.49 -9.27
N ASP A 398 -8.91 -3.72 -9.05
CA ASP A 398 -8.61 -2.54 -9.89
C ASP A 398 -7.39 -2.79 -10.78
N ILE A 399 -6.35 -3.47 -10.27
CA ILE A 399 -5.15 -3.87 -11.01
C ILE A 399 -4.72 -5.27 -10.58
N ILE A 400 -4.28 -6.09 -11.53
CA ILE A 400 -3.47 -7.29 -11.30
C ILE A 400 -2.20 -7.16 -12.15
N CYS A 401 -1.03 -7.29 -11.56
CA CYS A 401 0.25 -7.21 -12.27
C CYS A 401 1.32 -8.11 -11.65
N TYR A 402 2.40 -8.39 -12.39
CA TYR A 402 3.58 -9.02 -11.83
C TYR A 402 4.40 -8.04 -10.97
N LEU A 403 4.89 -8.50 -9.81
CA LEU A 403 5.69 -7.69 -8.89
C LEU A 403 6.97 -7.16 -9.58
N ASN A 404 7.64 -8.03 -10.33
CA ASN A 404 8.86 -7.67 -11.05
C ASN A 404 8.52 -7.14 -12.45
N GLY A 405 8.95 -5.91 -12.73
CA GLY A 405 8.73 -5.23 -14.01
C GLY A 405 7.28 -4.76 -14.25
N GLY A 406 6.40 -4.82 -13.26
CA GLY A 406 5.06 -4.21 -13.31
C GLY A 406 4.08 -4.76 -14.35
N LYS A 407 4.47 -5.76 -15.16
CA LYS A 407 3.71 -6.24 -16.33
C LYS A 407 2.25 -6.50 -15.96
N ILE A 408 1.35 -5.74 -16.57
CA ILE A 408 -0.08 -5.75 -16.27
C ILE A 408 -0.70 -7.04 -16.81
N ILE A 409 -1.41 -7.73 -15.92
CA ILE A 409 -2.25 -8.91 -16.20
C ILE A 409 -3.69 -8.45 -16.44
N TYR A 410 -4.14 -7.46 -15.67
CA TYR A 410 -5.44 -6.81 -15.79
C TYR A 410 -5.40 -5.40 -15.21
N GLN A 411 -6.12 -4.50 -15.85
CA GLN A 411 -6.49 -3.18 -15.33
C GLN A 411 -7.98 -2.98 -15.63
N LYS A 412 -8.67 -2.32 -14.70
CA LYS A 412 -10.13 -2.18 -14.65
C LYS A 412 -10.69 -1.13 -15.61
#